data_AF-A0A2D1Q6Z5-F1
#
_entry.id   AF-A0A2D1Q6Z5-F1
#
_cell.length_a   1.000
_cell.length_b   1.000
_cell.length_c   1.000
_cell.angle_alpha   90.00
_cell.angle_beta   90.00
_cell.angle_gamma   90.00
#
_symmetry.space_group_name_H-M   'P 1'
#
loop_
_entity.id
_entity.type
_entity.pdbx_description
1 polymer ?
#
loop_
_entity_poly.entity_id
_entity_poly.type
_entity_poly.pdbx_seq_one_letter_code
_entity_poly.pdbx_strand_id
1 'polypeptide(L)'
;HFLQIETVAFNGLSNLEILTLTQCSLDGSVLSGDVLKPLVSLEMLVLRDNNIQRIQPASFFMNMRRFHVLDLSFNKVKSICEED
;
A
#
# COMPACT_ATOMS: atom_id res chain seq x y z
N HIS A 1 15.26 7.87 8.40
CA HIS A 1 14.30 7.00 9.12
C HIS A 1 13.04 6.90 8.30
N PHE A 2 12.58 5.68 8.00
CA PHE A 2 11.29 5.47 7.35
C PHE A 2 10.19 5.35 8.41
N LEU A 3 8.97 5.75 8.05
CA LEU A 3 7.81 5.49 8.90
C LEU A 3 7.52 4.00 8.88
N GLN A 4 7.33 3.41 10.07
CA GLN A 4 6.84 2.05 10.21
C GLN A 4 5.36 2.11 10.63
N ILE A 5 4.50 1.51 9.81
CA ILE A 5 3.08 1.36 10.12
C ILE A 5 2.92 0.05 10.88
N GLU A 6 2.31 0.10 12.06
CA GLU A 6 1.99 -1.11 12.81
C GLU A 6 0.97 -1.96 12.05
N THR A 7 1.09 -3.29 12.16
CA THR A 7 0.21 -4.25 11.46
C THR A 7 -1.26 -4.10 11.81
N VAL A 8 -1.59 -3.48 12.95
CA VAL A 8 -2.96 -3.27 13.43
C VAL A 8 -3.49 -1.86 13.17
N ALA A 9 -2.71 -0.98 12.55
CA ALA A 9 -3.04 0.45 12.40
C ALA A 9 -4.36 0.70 11.67
N PHE A 10 -4.77 -0.21 10.77
CA PHE A 10 -5.98 -0.09 9.96
C PHE A 10 -7.05 -1.13 10.32
N ASN A 11 -6.92 -1.83 11.44
CA ASN A 11 -7.93 -2.79 11.87
C ASN A 11 -9.29 -2.10 12.11
N GLY A 12 -10.36 -2.72 11.61
CA GLY A 12 -11.72 -2.19 11.70
C GLY A 12 -12.12 -1.23 10.58
N LEU A 13 -11.20 -0.83 9.70
CA LEU A 13 -11.47 0.06 8.56
C LEU A 13 -11.90 -0.70 7.29
N SER A 14 -12.70 -1.77 7.43
CA SER A 14 -13.08 -2.64 6.30
C SER A 14 -13.92 -1.97 5.22
N ASN A 15 -14.57 -0.84 5.55
CA ASN A 15 -15.37 -0.02 4.62
C ASN A 15 -14.60 1.18 4.05
N LEU A 16 -13.29 1.31 4.33
CA LEU A 16 -12.51 2.41 3.78
C LEU A 16 -12.30 2.21 2.27
N GLU A 17 -12.72 3.19 1.47
CA GLU A 17 -12.62 3.15 0.01
C GLU A 17 -11.36 3.88 -0.50
N ILE A 18 -10.92 4.92 0.20
CA ILE A 18 -9.78 5.75 -0.21
C ILE A 18 -8.81 5.89 0.96
N LEU A 19 -7.54 5.53 0.73
CA LEU A 19 -6.44 5.74 1.68
C LEU A 19 -5.36 6.59 1.03
N THR A 20 -4.97 7.69 1.70
CA THR A 20 -3.88 8.57 1.26
C THR A 20 -2.79 8.63 2.31
N LEU A 21 -1.56 8.32 1.91
CA LEU A 21 -0.34 8.36 2.72
C LEU A 21 0.76 9.11 1.95
N THR A 22 0.57 10.42 1.77
CA THR A 22 1.49 11.28 0.99
C THR A 22 2.59 11.85 1.88
N GLN A 23 3.85 11.87 1.39
CA GLN A 23 4.99 12.43 2.13
C GLN A 23 5.22 11.79 3.52
N CYS A 24 4.91 10.50 3.65
CA CYS A 24 5.03 9.77 4.91
C CYS A 24 6.41 9.10 5.09
N SER A 25 7.35 9.28 4.16
CA SER A 25 8.64 8.57 4.16
C SER A 25 8.47 7.05 4.25
N LEU A 26 7.49 6.49 3.53
CA LEU A 26 7.27 5.05 3.41
C LEU A 26 8.23 4.41 2.40
N ASP A 27 8.50 3.12 2.57
CA ASP A 27 9.17 2.27 1.59
C ASP A 27 8.21 1.21 1.04
N GLY A 28 8.73 0.26 0.27
CA GLY A 28 7.92 -0.80 -0.37
C GLY A 28 7.22 -1.75 0.61
N SER A 29 7.58 -1.75 1.91
CA SER A 29 6.99 -2.66 2.91
C SER A 29 5.49 -2.44 3.11
N VAL A 30 4.98 -1.24 2.81
CA VAL A 30 3.54 -0.92 2.87
C VAL A 30 2.73 -1.75 1.87
N LEU A 31 3.35 -2.22 0.78
CA LEU A 31 2.70 -3.02 -0.27
C LEU A 31 2.94 -4.53 -0.13
N SER A 32 3.95 -4.95 0.65
CA SER A 32 4.31 -6.36 0.84
C SER A 32 3.92 -6.92 2.21
N GLY A 33 3.69 -6.06 3.21
CA GLY A 33 3.28 -6.46 4.56
C GLY A 33 1.76 -6.48 4.74
N ASP A 34 1.29 -7.08 5.85
CA ASP A 34 -0.13 -7.25 6.15
C ASP A 34 -0.88 -5.96 6.57
N VAL A 35 -0.21 -4.79 6.57
CA VAL A 35 -0.78 -3.54 7.10
C VAL A 35 -2.07 -3.14 6.37
N LEU A 36 -2.18 -3.36 5.06
CA LEU A 36 -3.37 -3.00 4.27
C LEU A 36 -4.42 -4.12 4.20
N LYS A 37 -4.13 -5.32 4.74
CA LYS A 37 -5.01 -6.49 4.67
C LYS A 37 -6.44 -6.26 5.16
N PRO A 38 -6.71 -5.44 6.20
CA PRO A 38 -8.08 -5.16 6.65
C PRO A 38 -8.93 -4.36 5.65
N LEU A 39 -8.31 -3.65 4.71
CA LEU A 39 -8.95 -2.66 3.83
C LEU A 39 -9.63 -3.31 2.61
N VAL A 40 -10.51 -4.28 2.86
CA VAL A 40 -11.11 -5.12 1.80
C VAL A 40 -11.99 -4.35 0.79
N SER A 41 -12.50 -3.18 1.16
CA SER A 41 -13.31 -2.31 0.29
C SER A 41 -12.50 -1.22 -0.42
N LEU A 42 -11.17 -1.23 -0.28
CA LEU A 42 -10.32 -0.17 -0.83
C LEU A 42 -10.44 -0.12 -2.36
N GLU A 43 -10.63 1.09 -2.87
CA GLU A 43 -10.73 1.40 -4.30
C GLU A 43 -9.48 2.13 -4.78
N MET A 44 -8.96 3.03 -3.94
CA MET A 44 -7.84 3.90 -4.25
C MET A 44 -6.82 3.96 -3.10
N LEU A 45 -5.55 3.76 -3.44
CA LEU A 45 -4.42 3.94 -2.55
C LEU A 45 -3.46 4.98 -3.15
N VAL A 46 -3.24 6.07 -2.41
CA VAL A 46 -2.32 7.15 -2.79
C VAL A 46 -1.07 7.08 -1.91
N LEU A 47 0.06 6.72 -2.51
CA LEU A 47 1.38 6.64 -1.89
C LEU A 47 2.35 7.68 -2.47
N ARG A 48 1.81 8.79 -2.96
CA ARG A 48 2.56 9.87 -3.60
C ARG A 48 3.70 10.39 -2.72
N ASP A 49 4.83 10.68 -3.34
CA ASP A 49 5.98 11.34 -2.70
C ASP A 49 6.49 10.57 -1.46
N ASN A 50 6.76 9.28 -1.66
CA ASN A 50 7.41 8.41 -0.68
C ASN A 50 8.75 7.88 -1.24
N ASN A 51 9.35 6.88 -0.57
CA ASN A 51 10.64 6.30 -0.94
C ASN A 51 10.51 4.87 -1.49
N ILE A 52 9.38 4.54 -2.15
CA ILE A 52 9.12 3.21 -2.70
C ILE A 52 10.04 3.00 -3.91
N GLN A 53 10.88 1.97 -3.84
CA GLN A 53 11.84 1.62 -4.90
C GLN A 53 11.49 0.33 -5.63
N ARG A 54 10.88 -0.61 -4.92
CA ARG A 54 10.41 -1.89 -5.44
C ARG A 54 8.98 -2.11 -4.98
N ILE A 55 8.19 -2.71 -5.86
CA ILE A 55 6.84 -3.14 -5.57
C ILE A 55 6.84 -4.66 -5.52
N GLN A 56 6.40 -5.20 -4.39
CA GLN A 56 6.12 -6.62 -4.20
C GLN A 56 4.70 -6.69 -3.62
N PRO A 57 3.67 -6.84 -4.46
CA PRO A 57 2.29 -6.86 -4.00
C PRO A 57 2.05 -8.09 -3.12
N ALA A 58 1.54 -7.88 -1.91
CA ALA A 58 1.12 -8.97 -1.07
C ALA A 58 -0.10 -9.72 -1.68
N SER A 59 -0.18 -11.02 -1.43
CA SER A 59 -1.27 -11.87 -1.96
C SER A 59 -2.68 -11.41 -1.57
N PHE A 60 -2.85 -10.67 -0.47
CA PHE A 60 -4.18 -10.18 -0.05
C PHE A 60 -4.77 -9.15 -1.02
N PHE A 61 -3.98 -8.53 -1.91
CA PHE A 61 -4.53 -7.64 -2.95
C PHE A 61 -5.56 -8.36 -3.83
N MET A 62 -5.47 -9.69 -3.95
CA MET A 62 -6.49 -10.52 -4.62
C MET A 62 -7.89 -10.46 -3.96
N ASN A 63 -7.95 -10.10 -2.67
CA ASN A 63 -9.20 -9.96 -1.93
C ASN A 63 -9.83 -8.56 -2.06
N MET A 64 -9.08 -7.56 -2.52
CA MET A 64 -9.54 -6.18 -2.68
C MET A 64 -10.25 -6.00 -4.02
N ARG A 65 -11.46 -6.56 -4.14
CA ARG A 65 -12.18 -6.68 -5.43
C ARG A 65 -12.56 -5.35 -6.10
N ARG A 66 -12.53 -4.24 -5.35
CA ARG A 66 -12.83 -2.90 -5.87
C ARG A 66 -11.58 -2.07 -6.15
N PHE A 67 -10.40 -2.58 -5.81
CA PHE A 67 -9.15 -1.83 -5.92
C PHE A 67 -8.76 -1.65 -7.38
N HIS A 68 -8.67 -0.39 -7.82
CA HIS A 68 -8.40 -0.06 -9.21
C HIS A 68 -7.48 1.14 -9.39
N VAL A 69 -7.12 1.87 -8.31
CA VAL A 69 -6.16 2.98 -8.38
C VAL A 69 -5.04 2.82 -7.37
N LEU A 70 -3.81 2.80 -7.88
CA LEU A 70 -2.58 2.93 -7.10
C LEU A 70 -1.76 4.11 -7.61
N ASP A 71 -1.71 5.21 -6.85
CA ASP A 71 -0.87 6.36 -7.17
C ASP A 71 0.49 6.24 -6.48
N LEU A 72 1.53 6.04 -7.29
CA LEU A 72 2.93 5.96 -6.88
C LEU A 72 3.76 7.14 -7.40
N SER A 73 3.11 8.21 -7.87
CA SER A 73 3.81 9.39 -8.38
C SER A 73 4.81 9.94 -7.36
N PHE A 74 5.93 10.49 -7.85
CA PHE A 74 7.01 11.02 -7.02
C PHE A 74 7.68 9.99 -6.09
N ASN A 75 7.60 8.69 -6.41
CA ASN A 75 8.44 7.66 -5.80
C ASN A 75 9.68 7.36 -6.65
N LYS A 76 10.45 6.34 -6.25
CA LYS A 76 11.70 5.91 -6.90
C LYS A 76 11.57 4.50 -7.48
N VAL A 77 10.36 4.13 -7.93
CA VAL A 77 10.03 2.77 -8.37
C VAL A 77 10.90 2.39 -9.58
N LYS A 78 11.63 1.28 -9.46
CA LYS A 78 12.51 0.75 -10.52
C LYS A 78 12.07 -0.62 -11.03
N SER A 79 11.35 -1.38 -10.23
CA SER A 79 10.91 -2.73 -10.58
C SER A 79 9.62 -3.12 -9.87
N ILE A 80 8.87 -4.01 -10.51
CA ILE A 80 7.74 -4.73 -9.96
C ILE A 80 8.14 -6.21 -9.99
N CYS A 81 8.20 -6.85 -8.83
CA CYS A 81 8.53 -8.26 -8.72
C CYS A 81 7.25 -9.01 -8.35
N GLU A 82 6.95 -10.09 -9.07
CA GLU A 82 6.02 -11.10 -8.57
C GLU A 82 6.76 -11.97 -7.55
N GLU A 83 6.04 -12.53 -6.58
CA GLU A 83 6.59 -13.62 -5.77
C GLU A 83 6.68 -14.86 -6.68
N ASP A 84 7.88 -15.48 -6.75
CA ASP A 84 8.10 -16.77 -7.43
C ASP A 84 7.26 -17.90 -6.80
#